data_AF-A0A950V8C0-F1
#
_entry.id   AF-A0A950V8C0-F1
#
_cell.length_a   1.000
_cell.length_b   1.000
_cell.length_c   1.000
_cell.angle_alpha   90.00
_cell.angle_beta   90.00
_cell.angle_gamma   90.00
#
_symmetry.space_group_name_H-M   'P 1'
#
loop_
_entity.id
_entity.type
_entity.pdbx_description
1 polymer ?
#
loop_
_entity_poly.entity_id
_entity_poly.type
_entity_poly.pdbx_seq_one_letter_code
_entity_poly.pdbx_strand_id
1 'polypeptide(L)' 'MASGLPFFAQDRGYWRLDPTADYGPLNGIARHRINTRLITENWEDMLRLAGSLKLGVIQAMSVMRTLQLGINPRSSRKP' A
#
# COMPACT_ATOMS: atom_id res chain seq x y z
N MET A 1 18.84 -30.77 -1.99
CA MET A 1 17.79 -30.36 -2.96
C MET A 1 17.28 -28.99 -2.52
N ALA A 2 17.50 -27.97 -3.36
CA ALA A 2 17.00 -26.59 -3.19
C ALA A 2 15.45 -26.59 -3.15
N SER A 3 14.70 -25.69 -2.53
CA SER A 3 14.77 -24.22 -2.47
C SER A 3 13.87 -23.80 -1.30
N GLY A 4 14.14 -22.80 -0.46
CA GLY A 4 14.37 -21.41 -0.84
C GLY A 4 13.03 -20.66 -1.01
N LEU A 5 12.34 -20.32 0.09
CA LEU A 5 11.48 -19.13 0.13
C LEU A 5 11.73 -18.41 1.47
N PRO A 6 12.14 -17.14 1.45
CA PRO A 6 12.56 -16.44 2.65
C PRO A 6 11.35 -16.04 3.50
N PHE A 7 11.63 -15.86 4.79
CA PHE A 7 10.85 -15.32 5.90
C PHE A 7 10.22 -13.92 5.66
N PHE A 8 9.98 -13.51 4.41
CA PHE A 8 9.41 -12.21 4.02
C PHE A 8 8.11 -12.31 3.22
N ALA A 9 7.31 -13.37 3.40
CA ALA A 9 5.87 -13.26 3.11
C ALA A 9 5.22 -12.42 4.22
N GLN A 10 5.58 -11.13 4.27
CA GLN A 10 4.83 -10.14 5.01
C GLN A 10 3.43 -10.18 4.39
N ASP A 11 2.41 -10.65 5.11
CA ASP A 11 1.01 -10.65 4.66
C ASP A 11 0.55 -9.19 4.60
N ARG A 12 1.11 -8.45 3.63
CA ARG A 12 0.62 -7.17 3.15
C ARG A 12 -0.61 -7.51 2.35
N GLY A 13 -1.69 -7.85 3.05
CA GLY A 13 -2.94 -8.18 2.41
C GLY A 13 -3.33 -7.07 1.44
N TYR A 14 -4.04 -7.42 0.38
CA TYR A 14 -4.46 -6.45 -0.60
C TYR A 14 -5.61 -5.61 -0.04
N TRP A 15 -5.69 -4.35 -0.47
CA TRP A 15 -6.78 -3.46 -0.10
C TRP A 15 -7.90 -3.51 -1.14
N ARG A 16 -9.15 -3.51 -0.69
CA ARG A 16 -10.36 -3.30 -1.51
C ARG A 16 -11.03 -1.98 -1.16
N LEU A 17 -11.65 -1.37 -2.16
CA LEU A 17 -12.40 -0.13 -2.00
C LEU A 17 -13.80 -0.42 -1.45
N ASP A 18 -14.49 -1.37 -2.06
CA ASP A 18 -15.81 -1.82 -1.64
C ASP A 18 -15.70 -3.18 -0.96
N PRO A 19 -16.12 -3.33 0.32
CA PRO A 19 -16.10 -4.62 0.99
C PRO A 19 -17.03 -5.67 0.37
N THR A 20 -18.12 -5.25 -0.30
CA THR A 20 -19.15 -6.16 -0.81
C THR A 20 -18.98 -6.48 -2.29
N ALA A 21 -18.14 -5.74 -3.02
CA ALA A 21 -17.87 -6.03 -4.42
C ALA A 21 -17.12 -7.35 -4.59
N ASP A 22 -17.41 -8.03 -5.70
CA ASP A 22 -16.73 -9.26 -6.11
C ASP A 22 -15.46 -8.91 -6.89
N TYR A 23 -14.29 -9.18 -6.30
CA TYR A 23 -12.97 -8.99 -6.92
C TYR A 23 -12.45 -10.28 -7.57
N GLY A 24 -13.29 -11.31 -7.69
CA GLY A 24 -12.97 -12.60 -8.31
C GLY A 24 -11.80 -13.30 -7.62
N PRO A 25 -10.74 -13.71 -8.35
CA PRO A 25 -9.56 -14.37 -7.76
C PRO A 25 -8.88 -13.60 -6.63
N LEU A 26 -9.05 -12.28 -6.59
CA LEU A 26 -8.44 -11.44 -5.56
C LEU A 26 -9.22 -11.44 -4.24
N ASN A 27 -10.44 -11.99 -4.21
CA ASN A 27 -11.27 -12.01 -3.00
C ASN A 27 -10.54 -12.65 -1.80
N GLY A 28 -9.77 -13.73 -2.05
CA GLY A 28 -9.04 -14.45 -1.01
C GLY A 28 -7.86 -13.68 -0.41
N ILE A 29 -7.32 -12.69 -1.12
CA ILE A 29 -6.12 -11.93 -0.72
C ILE A 29 -6.41 -10.46 -0.40
N ALA A 30 -7.52 -9.90 -0.89
CA ALA A 30 -7.97 -8.54 -0.61
C ALA A 30 -8.70 -8.45 0.73
N ARG A 31 -7.97 -8.55 1.84
CA ARG A 31 -8.55 -8.63 3.19
C ARG A 31 -8.77 -7.27 3.86
N HIS A 32 -8.15 -6.21 3.35
CA HIS A 32 -8.17 -4.91 4.02
C HIS A 32 -9.03 -3.90 3.26
N ARG A 33 -9.54 -2.87 3.94
CA ARG A 33 -10.33 -1.80 3.31
C ARG A 33 -9.51 -0.54 3.13
N ILE A 34 -9.65 0.10 1.97
CA ILE A 34 -9.09 1.43 1.69
C ILE A 34 -9.86 2.48 2.49
N ASN A 35 -9.16 3.44 3.09
CA ASN A 35 -9.77 4.63 3.66
C ASN A 35 -10.04 5.66 2.56
N THR A 36 -11.23 5.59 1.96
CA THR A 36 -11.65 6.50 0.88
C THR A 36 -11.76 7.95 1.32
N ARG A 37 -12.13 8.20 2.58
CA ARG A 37 -12.20 9.55 3.15
C ARG A 37 -10.83 10.23 3.14
N LEU A 38 -9.78 9.52 3.56
CA LEU A 38 -8.41 10.05 3.54
C LEU A 38 -7.95 10.39 2.12
N ILE A 39 -8.31 9.55 1.13
CA ILE A 39 -8.02 9.81 -0.29
C ILE A 39 -8.72 11.08 -0.76
N THR A 40 -10.00 11.25 -0.45
CA THR A 40 -10.76 12.43 -0.84
C THR A 40 -10.22 13.70 -0.18
N GLU A 41 -9.90 13.64 1.12
CA GLU A 41 -9.35 14.78 1.87
C GLU A 41 -7.97 15.23 1.35
N ASN A 42 -7.17 14.33 0.77
CA ASN A 42 -5.81 14.62 0.29
C ASN A 42 -5.68 14.52 -1.24
N TRP A 43 -6.79 14.60 -1.97
CA TRP A 43 -6.81 14.34 -3.41
C TRP A 43 -5.88 15.29 -4.19
N GLU A 44 -5.87 16.58 -3.83
CA GLU A 44 -5.00 17.56 -4.47
C GLU A 44 -3.52 17.26 -4.27
N ASP A 45 -3.12 16.86 -3.06
CA ASP A 45 -1.73 16.54 -2.76
C ASP A 45 -1.27 15.27 -3.48
N MET A 46 -2.16 14.29 -3.65
CA MET A 46 -1.89 13.11 -4.48
C MET A 46 -1.65 13.50 -5.95
N LEU A 47 -2.45 14.41 -6.51
CA LEU A 47 -2.26 14.91 -7.87
C LEU A 47 -0.97 15.72 -8.00
N ARG A 48 -0.63 16.55 -7.02
CA ARG A 48 0.64 17.30 -6.98
C ARG A 48 1.84 16.38 -6.92
N LEU A 49 1.77 15.31 -6.13
CA LEU A 49 2.81 14.28 -6.05
C LEU A 49 2.99 13.59 -7.41
N ALA A 50 1.89 13.19 -8.06
CA ALA A 50 1.93 12.56 -9.38
C ALA A 50 2.49 13.50 -10.46
N GLY A 51 2.10 14.79 -10.43
CA GLY A 51 2.64 15.82 -11.31
C GLY A 51 4.14 16.03 -11.12
N SER A 52 4.59 16.16 -9.87
CA SER A 52 6.00 16.29 -9.51
C SER A 52 6.82 15.09 -9.97
N LEU A 53 6.27 13.89 -9.85
CA LEU A 53 6.91 12.67 -10.31
C LEU A 53 7.02 12.65 -11.85
N LYS A 54 5.94 12.98 -12.56
CA LYS A 54 5.91 13.02 -14.02
C LYS A 54 6.89 14.06 -14.58
N LEU A 55 7.04 15.20 -13.92
CA LEU A 55 7.95 16.27 -14.31
C LEU A 55 9.39 16.07 -13.84
N GLY A 56 9.68 14.99 -13.10
CA GLY A 56 11.02 14.71 -12.59
C GLY A 56 11.48 15.62 -11.45
N VAL A 57 10.58 16.42 -10.86
CA VAL A 57 10.85 17.27 -9.68
C VAL A 57 11.23 16.41 -8.48
N ILE A 58 10.66 15.20 -8.38
CA ILE A 58 10.97 14.22 -7.35
C ILE A 58 11.33 12.87 -7.98
N GLN A 59 12.25 12.15 -7.34
CA GLN A 59 12.64 10.80 -7.78
C GLN A 59 11.64 9.74 -7.28
N ALA A 60 11.26 8.80 -8.15
CA ALA A 60 10.40 7.67 -7.82
C ALA A 60 10.91 6.88 -6.60
N MET A 61 12.23 6.67 -6.52
CA MET A 61 12.85 5.95 -5.40
C MET A 61 12.68 6.66 -4.06
N SER A 62 12.68 7.99 -4.06
CA SER A 62 12.45 8.77 -2.84
C SER A 62 11.01 8.58 -2.35
N VAL A 63 10.03 8.65 -3.27
CA VAL A 63 8.61 8.40 -2.97
C VAL A 63 8.41 6.97 -2.45
N MET A 64 8.97 5.98 -3.13
CA MET A 64 8.85 4.57 -2.72
C MET A 64 9.41 4.31 -1.32
N ARG A 65 10.55 4.93 -0.96
CA ARG A 65 11.11 4.83 0.39
C ARG A 65 10.17 5.41 1.44
N THR A 66 9.62 6.60 1.20
CA THR A 66 8.65 7.23 2.11
C THR A 66 7.40 6.38 2.29
N LEU A 67 6.84 5.84 1.21
CA LEU A 67 5.67 4.96 1.26
C LEU A 67 5.97 3.65 2.01
N GLN A 68 7.14 3.05 1.79
CA GLN A 68 7.55 1.84 2.50
C GLN A 68 7.77 2.07 4.00
N LEU A 69 8.29 3.24 4.40
CA LEU A 69 8.48 3.61 5.80
C LEU A 69 7.16 3.96 6.50
N GLY A 70 6.17 4.48 5.77
CA GLY A 70 4.82 4.75 6.27
C GLY A 70 3.98 3.49 6.53
N ILE A 71 4.32 2.35 5.93
CA ILE A 71 3.74 1.03 6.26
C ILE A 71 4.38 0.56 7.57
N ASN A 72 3.92 1.09 8.69
CA ASN A 72 4.41 0.69 10.00
C ASN A 72 3.59 -0.53 10.51
N PRO A 73 4.16 -1.75 10.61
CA PRO A 73 3.49 -2.90 11.22
C PRO A 73 3.46 -2.72 12.75
N ARG A 74 2.67 -1.78 13.26
CA ARG A 74 2.45 -1.61 14.71
C ARG A 74 1.44 -2.66 15.20
N SER A 75 1.82 -3.92 15.12
CA SER A 75 1.19 -5.01 15.88
C SER A 75 2.26 -6.01 16.33
N SER A 76 3.15 -5.59 17.23
CA SER A 76 3.77 -6.50 18.21
C SER A 76 4.75 -5.72 19.08
N ARG A 77 4.25 -5.15 20.17
CA ARG A 77 4.70 -5.46 21.55
C ARG A 77 3.97 -4.54 22.52
N LYS A 78 2.98 -5.08 23.21
CA LYS A 78 2.89 -4.86 24.64
C LYS A 78 3.16 -6.23 25.29
N PRO A 79 3.97 -6.31 26.35
CA PRO A 79 3.86 -7.45 27.26
C PRO A 79 2.48 -7.45 27.91
#